data_AF-A0AAV5LZ42-F1
#
_entry.id   AF-A0AAV5LZ42-F1
#
_cell.length_a   1.000
_cell.length_b   1.000
_cell.length_c   1.000
_cell.angle_alpha   90.00
_cell.angle_beta   90.00
_cell.angle_gamma   90.00
#
_symmetry.space_group_name_H-M   'P 1'
#
loop_
_entity.id
_entity.type
_entity.pdbx_description
1 polymer ?
#
loop_
_entity_poly.entity_id
_entity_poly.type
_entity_poly.pdbx_seq_one_letter_code
_entity_poly.pdbx_strand_id
1 'polypeptide(L)' 'MANNVNVDGSDRLPTILVTNDDGIDAQGLRYLVRVLVSANRYRVFVCAPDSYVTPLQYFSEFFFLSL' A
#
# COMPACT_ATOMS: atom_id res chain seq x y z
N MET A 1 -37.70 -20.94 9.87
CA MET A 1 -36.80 -19.80 10.11
C MET A 1 -35.77 -19.75 9.00
N ALA A 2 -35.94 -18.86 8.01
CA ALA A 2 -34.95 -18.67 6.96
C ALA A 2 -33.76 -17.89 7.55
N ASN A 3 -32.58 -18.52 7.58
CA ASN A 3 -31.32 -17.85 7.90
C ASN A 3 -30.94 -17.01 6.69
N ASN A 4 -31.43 -15.77 6.66
CA ASN A 4 -31.03 -14.79 5.67
C ASN A 4 -29.65 -14.27 6.07
N VAL A 5 -28.61 -15.01 5.68
CA VAL A 5 -27.25 -14.48 5.65
C VAL A 5 -27.25 -13.36 4.62
N ASN A 6 -27.48 -12.14 5.10
CA ASN A 6 -27.24 -10.95 4.32
C ASN A 6 -25.73 -10.95 4.02
N VAL A 7 -25.36 -11.41 2.82
CA VAL A 7 -23.99 -11.31 2.29
C VAL A 7 -23.81 -9.85 1.92
N ASP A 8 -23.67 -9.03 2.96
CA ASP A 8 -23.62 -7.61 2.79
C ASP A 8 -22.23 -7.24 2.26
N GLY A 9 -22.21 -6.85 0.98
CA GLY A 9 -21.05 -6.18 0.39
C GLY A 9 -20.76 -4.81 1.03
N SER A 10 -21.57 -4.34 1.99
CA SER A 10 -21.42 -3.04 2.65
C SER A 10 -20.44 -3.01 3.83
N ASP A 11 -20.04 -4.16 4.39
CA ASP A 11 -19.18 -4.23 5.58
C ASP A 11 -17.66 -4.31 5.27
N ARG A 12 -17.27 -4.33 4.00
CA ARG A 12 -15.85 -4.35 3.61
C ARG A 12 -15.33 -2.95 3.32
N LEU A 13 -14.51 -2.43 4.24
CA LEU A 13 -13.76 -1.21 4.01
C LEU A 13 -12.93 -1.32 2.70
N PRO A 14 -12.92 -0.27 1.86
CA PRO A 14 -12.08 -0.24 0.67
C PRO A 14 -10.61 -0.46 1.02
N THR A 15 -9.91 -1.20 0.17
CA THR A 15 -8.49 -1.53 0.36
C THR A 15 -7.62 -0.59 -0.46
N ILE A 16 -6.58 -0.05 0.16
CA ILE A 16 -5.61 0.85 -0.47
C ILE A 16 -4.21 0.27 -0.30
N LEU A 17 -3.43 0.22 -1.38
CA LEU A 17 -1.98 0.00 -1.34
C LEU A 17 -1.28 1.35 -1.50
N VAL A 18 -0.43 1.70 -0.54
CA VAL A 18 0.38 2.92 -0.56
C VAL A 18 1.84 2.56 -0.83
N THR A 19 2.48 3.31 -1.72
CA THR A 19 3.90 3.14 -2.09
C THR A 19 4.59 4.49 -2.31
N ASN A 20 5.92 4.49 -2.26
CA ASN A 20 6.82 5.61 -2.53
C ASN A 20 8.22 5.09 -2.94
N ASP A 21 9.05 5.97 -3.46
CA ASP A 21 10.45 5.74 -3.87
C ASP A 21 11.47 6.04 -2.76
N ASP A 22 11.13 6.90 -1.78
CA ASP A 22 12.00 7.24 -0.65
C ASP A 22 12.24 6.09 0.36
N GLY A 23 11.40 5.06 0.31
CA GLY A 23 11.48 3.88 1.16
C GLY A 23 10.49 3.84 2.33
N ILE A 24 10.44 2.68 3.01
CA ILE A 24 9.40 2.33 3.98
C ILE A 24 9.41 3.20 5.23
N ASP A 25 10.57 3.71 5.62
CA ASP A 25 10.74 4.58 6.79
C ASP A 25 10.62 6.07 6.47
N ALA A 26 10.37 6.44 5.21
CA ALA A 26 10.25 7.84 4.81
C ALA A 26 9.14 8.56 5.57
N GLN A 27 9.46 9.76 6.06
CA GLN A 27 8.57 10.54 6.91
C GLN A 27 7.22 10.85 6.21
N GLY A 28 7.26 11.15 4.91
CA GLY A 28 6.05 11.39 4.11
C GLY A 28 5.11 10.18 4.04
N LEU A 29 5.67 8.99 3.79
CA LEU A 29 4.90 7.74 3.77
C LEU A 29 4.25 7.47 5.14
N ARG A 30 5.03 7.60 6.22
CA ARG A 30 4.55 7.36 7.58
C ARG A 30 3.42 8.31 7.97
N TYR A 31 3.51 9.60 7.62
CA TYR A 31 2.44 10.55 7.89
C TYR A 31 1.17 10.26 7.08
N LEU A 32 1.30 9.95 5.79
CA LEU A 32 0.16 9.59 4.96
C LEU A 32 -0.57 8.36 5.51
N VAL A 33 0.19 7.29 5.81
CA VAL A 33 -0.36 6.06 6.39
C VAL A 33 -1.04 6.35 7.72
N ARG A 34 -0.44 7.18 8.59
CA ARG A 34 -1.05 7.57 9.86
C ARG A 34 -2.41 8.23 9.66
N VAL A 35 -2.54 9.14 8.70
CA VAL A 35 -3.82 9.80 8.39
C VAL A 35 -4.84 8.78 7.88
N LEU A 36 -4.46 7.95 6.91
CA LEU A 36 -5.35 6.93 6.32
C LEU A 36 -5.85 5.92 7.35
N VAL A 37 -4.98 5.45 8.25
CA VAL A 37 -5.33 4.55 9.35
C VAL A 37 -6.23 5.27 10.36
N SER A 38 -5.90 6.51 10.74
CA SER A 38 -6.71 7.28 11.71
C SER A 38 -8.12 7.60 11.21
N ALA A 39 -8.32 7.68 9.90
CA ALA A 39 -9.64 7.88 9.30
C ALA A 39 -10.57 6.68 9.54
N ASN A 40 -10.01 5.49 9.76
CA ASN A 40 -10.76 4.24 9.98
C ASN A 40 -11.80 3.93 8.86
N ARG A 41 -11.51 4.36 7.64
CA ARG A 41 -12.35 4.13 6.45
C ARG A 41 -11.73 3.17 5.44
N TYR A 42 -10.50 2.75 5.67
CA TYR A 42 -9.70 2.00 4.70
C TYR A 42 -8.98 0.85 5.37
N ARG A 43 -8.82 -0.25 4.63
CA ARG A 43 -7.80 -1.26 4.90
C ARG A 43 -6.52 -0.84 4.17
N VAL A 44 -5.52 -0.41 4.92
CA VAL A 44 -4.28 0.15 4.36
C VAL A 44 -3.20 -0.94 4.32
N PHE A 45 -2.65 -1.18 3.14
CA PHE A 45 -1.41 -1.91 2.93
C PHE A 45 -0.33 -0.94 2.49
N VAL A 46 0.90 -1.20 2.93
CA VAL A 46 2.06 -0.38 2.60
C VAL A 46 3.10 -1.28 1.96
N CYS A 47 3.62 -0.86 0.81
CA CYS A 47 4.72 -1.53 0.13
C CYS A 47 5.66 -0.44 -0.41
N ALA A 48 6.91 -0.47 0.02
CA ALA A 48 7.92 0.48 -0.36
C ALA A 48 9.30 -0.21 -0.29
N PRO A 49 10.32 0.27 -1.01
CA PRO A 49 11.68 -0.23 -0.85
C PRO A 49 12.18 0.01 0.58
N ASP A 50 13.19 -0.74 1.03
CA ASP A 50 13.76 -0.55 2.38
C ASP A 50 14.38 0.85 2.55
N SER A 51 14.88 1.43 1.47
CA SER A 51 15.52 2.74 1.43
C SER A 51 15.22 3.48 0.12
N TYR A 52 15.62 4.75 0.07
CA TYR A 52 15.58 5.55 -1.15
C TYR A 52 16.22 4.79 -2.33
N VAL A 53 15.49 4.77 -3.44
CA VAL A 53 15.95 4.17 -4.70
C VAL A 53 15.92 5.19 -5.83
N THR A 54 16.99 5.24 -6.59
CA THR A 54 17.10 6.11 -7.76
C THR A 54 16.43 5.48 -8.99
N PRO A 55 15.97 6.28 -9.96
CA PRO A 55 15.49 5.77 -11.26
C PRO A 55 16.48 4.84 -11.97
N LEU A 56 17.78 5.07 -11.80
CA LEU A 56 18.84 4.23 -12.37
C LEU A 56 18.90 2.85 -11.71
N GLN A 57 18.58 2.74 -10.41
CA GLN A 57 18.51 1.45 -9.74
C GLN A 57 17.32 0.63 -10.26
N TYR A 58 16.15 1.26 -10.45
CA TYR A 58 15.02 0.62 -11.13
C TYR A 58 15.40 0.15 -12.54
N PHE A 59 16.12 0.98 -13.30
CA PHE A 59 16.57 0.62 -14.64
C PHE A 59 17.61 -0.52 -14.64
N SER A 60 18.48 -0.57 -13.63
CA SER A 60 19.51 -1.61 -13.52
C SER A 60 18.94 -3.01 -13.24
N GLU A 61 17.92 -3.12 -12.38
CA GLU A 61 17.27 -4.41 -12.14
C GLU A 61 16.52 -4.92 -13.37
N PHE A 62 15.90 -4.01 -14.15
CA PHE A 62 15.25 -4.38 -15.41
C PHE A 62 16.25 -4.79 -16.50
N PHE A 63 17.46 -4.22 -16.53
CA PHE A 63 18.47 -4.55 -17.52
C PHE A 63 19.08 -5.94 -17.27
N PHE A 64 19.32 -6.32 -16.02
CA PHE A 64 19.82 -7.66 -15.67
C PHE A 64 18.78 -8.77 -15.82
N LEU A 65 17.49 -8.47 -15.79
CA LEU A 65 16.42 -9.45 -16.03
C LEU A 65 16.15 -9.69 -17.53
N SER A 66 16.76 -8.89 -18.42
CA SER A 66 16.57 -8.97 -19.87
C SER A 66 17.80 -9.48 -20.63
N LEU A 67 18.83 -9.96 -19.93
CA LEU A 67 20.09 -10.49 -20.46
C LEU A 67 20.35 -11.93 -19.97
#